data_AF-A0A927GZ78-F1
#
_entry.id   AF-A0A927GZ78-F1
#
_cell.length_a   1.000
_cell.length_b   1.000
_cell.length_c   1.000
_cell.angle_alpha   90.00
_cell.angle_beta   90.00
_cell.angle_gamma   90.00
#
_symmetry.space_group_name_H-M   'P 1'
#
loop_
_entity.id
_entity.type
_entity.pdbx_description
1 polymer ?
#
loop_
_entity_poly.entity_id
_entity_poly.type
_entity_poly.pdbx_seq_one_letter_code
_entity_poly.pdbx_strand_id
1 'polypeptide(L)'
;MNITFDDKQPIFQQVAYIIEDDILNGTFRVDEQILSVAQFSQLFQINPATVVKGIGLLVNEGILYKKRGLGMYVAMDAKQKIQMKRRDRFYKELLSNLLNEADKLGLTTKDIINMIKQLRKE
;
A
#
# COMPACT_ATOMS: atom_id res chain seq x y z
N MET A 1 -9.77 0.06 -14.74
CA MET A 1 -9.42 0.72 -13.47
C MET A 1 -9.15 2.19 -13.77
N ASN A 2 -9.97 3.12 -13.28
CA ASN A 2 -9.64 4.54 -13.27
C ASN A 2 -9.05 4.85 -11.90
N ILE A 3 -7.77 5.17 -11.86
CA ILE A 3 -7.08 5.55 -10.62
C ILE A 3 -6.96 7.06 -10.62
N THR A 4 -7.48 7.70 -9.57
CA THR A 4 -7.21 9.11 -9.28
C THR A 4 -6.03 9.15 -8.32
N PHE A 5 -4.92 9.77 -8.73
CA PHE A 5 -3.77 9.96 -7.86
C PHE A 5 -4.05 11.07 -6.84
N ASP A 6 -3.61 10.88 -5.60
CA ASP A 6 -3.70 11.88 -4.53
C ASP A 6 -2.53 12.88 -4.65
N ASP A 7 -2.82 14.16 -4.80
CA ASP A 7 -1.81 15.23 -4.91
C ASP A 7 -0.92 15.36 -3.66
N LYS A 8 -1.35 14.82 -2.52
CA LYS A 8 -0.61 14.90 -1.25
C LYS A 8 0.47 13.83 -1.10
N GLN A 9 0.52 12.83 -1.96
CA GLN A 9 1.54 11.77 -1.92
C GLN A 9 2.38 11.72 -3.20
N PRO A 10 3.71 11.53 -3.10
CA PRO A 10 4.55 11.33 -4.27
C PRO A 10 4.07 10.16 -5.15
N ILE A 11 3.95 10.40 -6.46
CA ILE A 11 3.41 9.41 -7.41
C ILE A 11 4.12 8.05 -7.36
N PHE A 12 5.43 8.01 -7.13
CA PHE A 12 6.15 6.73 -7.04
C PHE A 12 5.73 5.87 -5.83
N GLN A 13 5.29 6.49 -4.72
CA GLN A 13 4.73 5.76 -3.59
C GLN A 13 3.34 5.22 -3.92
N GLN A 14 2.55 5.98 -4.67
CA GLN A 14 1.25 5.53 -5.17
C GLN A 14 1.37 4.37 -6.16
N VAL A 15 2.39 4.38 -7.04
CA VAL A 15 2.75 3.22 -7.88
C VAL A 15 2.97 1.97 -7.04
N ALA A 16 3.79 2.08 -5.98
CA ALA A 16 4.05 0.97 -5.07
C ALA A 16 2.75 0.48 -4.42
N TYR A 17 1.92 1.41 -3.93
CA TYR A 17 0.64 1.10 -3.29
C TYR A 17 -0.35 0.37 -4.23
N ILE A 18 -0.41 0.75 -5.51
CA ILE A 18 -1.24 0.07 -6.51
C ILE A 18 -0.81 -1.38 -6.68
N ILE A 19 0.49 -1.62 -6.82
CA ILE A 19 1.04 -2.99 -6.96
C ILE A 19 0.79 -3.81 -5.69
N GLU A 20 0.93 -3.20 -4.51
CA GLU A 20 0.58 -3.85 -3.24
C GLU A 20 -0.89 -4.25 -3.18
N ASP A 21 -1.80 -3.36 -3.60
CA ASP A 21 -3.25 -3.65 -3.66
C ASP A 21 -3.53 -4.80 -4.63
N ASP A 22 -2.92 -4.81 -5.80
CA ASP A 22 -3.04 -5.90 -6.77
C ASP A 22 -2.57 -7.25 -6.17
N ILE A 23 -1.49 -7.25 -5.39
CA ILE A 23 -1.02 -8.46 -4.69
C ILE A 23 -2.00 -8.87 -3.58
N LEU A 24 -2.51 -7.93 -2.79
CA LEU A 24 -3.47 -8.22 -1.71
C LEU A 24 -4.78 -8.80 -2.25
N ASN A 25 -5.27 -8.24 -3.37
CA ASN A 25 -6.48 -8.65 -4.08
C ASN A 25 -6.29 -9.94 -4.89
N GLY A 26 -5.04 -10.39 -5.07
CA GLY A 26 -4.72 -11.61 -5.81
C GLY A 26 -4.71 -11.43 -7.34
N THR A 27 -4.66 -10.19 -7.83
CA THR A 27 -4.39 -9.86 -9.24
C THR A 27 -3.02 -10.40 -9.66
N PHE A 28 -2.01 -10.25 -8.81
CA PHE A 28 -0.71 -10.89 -8.97
C PHE A 28 -0.47 -11.88 -7.82
N ARG A 29 -0.25 -13.14 -8.17
CA ARG A 29 0.05 -14.21 -7.21
C ARG A 29 1.56 -14.36 -7.04
N VAL A 30 1.93 -15.15 -6.03
CA VAL A 30 3.33 -15.53 -5.79
C VAL A 30 3.95 -16.08 -7.07
N ASP A 31 5.18 -15.65 -7.37
CA ASP A 31 5.94 -16.02 -8.56
C ASP A 31 5.30 -15.66 -9.91
N GLU A 32 4.26 -14.83 -9.92
CA GLU A 32 3.75 -14.21 -11.15
C GLU A 32 4.50 -12.92 -11.46
N GLN A 33 4.62 -12.64 -12.76
CA GLN A 33 5.25 -11.44 -13.27
C GLN A 33 4.30 -10.25 -13.15
N ILE A 34 4.75 -9.14 -12.58
CA ILE A 34 3.99 -7.88 -12.60
C ILE A 34 4.14 -7.18 -13.96
N LEU A 35 3.32 -6.16 -14.22
CA LEU A 35 3.47 -5.31 -15.40
C LEU A 35 4.90 -4.76 -15.52
N SER A 36 5.44 -4.76 -16.74
CA SER A 36 6.69 -4.07 -17.03
C SER A 36 6.56 -2.56 -16.81
N VAL A 37 7.69 -1.87 -16.64
CA VAL A 37 7.74 -0.41 -16.53
C VAL A 37 7.01 0.28 -17.68
N ALA A 38 7.21 -0.19 -18.92
CA ALA A 38 6.58 0.39 -20.10
C ALA A 38 5.05 0.20 -20.07
N GLN A 39 4.58 -1.01 -19.76
CA GLN A 39 3.15 -1.30 -19.65
C GLN A 39 2.49 -0.47 -18.54
N PHE A 40 3.13 -0.37 -17.38
CA PHE A 40 2.60 0.43 -16.26
C PHE A 40 2.56 1.92 -16.61
N SER A 41 3.63 2.44 -17.26
CA SER A 41 3.70 3.83 -17.72
C SER A 41 2.59 4.16 -18.71
N GLN A 42 2.33 3.25 -19.66
CA GLN A 42 1.26 3.41 -20.65
C GLN A 42 -0.13 3.34 -20.01
N LEU A 43 -0.35 2.36 -19.14
CA LEU A 43 -1.67 2.11 -18.53
C LEU A 43 -2.10 3.26 -17.63
N PHE A 44 -1.18 3.80 -16.83
CA PHE A 44 -1.48 4.83 -15.83
C PHE A 44 -1.01 6.23 -16.24
N GLN A 45 -0.44 6.39 -17.44
CA GLN A 45 0.13 7.65 -17.94
C GLN A 45 1.17 8.27 -16.99
N ILE A 46 2.01 7.42 -16.39
CA ILE A 46 3.05 7.82 -15.44
C ILE A 46 4.40 7.83 -16.14
N ASN A 47 5.28 8.78 -15.76
CA ASN A 47 6.66 8.80 -16.22
C ASN A 47 7.39 7.47 -15.87
N PRO A 48 8.06 6.80 -16.83
CA PRO A 48 8.80 5.56 -16.59
C PRO A 48 9.80 5.61 -15.42
N ALA A 49 10.49 6.73 -15.22
CA ALA A 49 11.43 6.88 -14.10
C ALA A 49 10.73 6.81 -12.74
N THR A 50 9.51 7.37 -12.65
CA THR A 50 8.67 7.31 -11.46
C THR A 50 8.19 5.89 -11.19
N VAL A 51 7.81 5.15 -12.24
CA VAL A 51 7.44 3.73 -12.13
C VAL A 51 8.62 2.89 -11.65
N VAL A 52 9.81 3.09 -12.23
CA VAL A 52 11.05 2.42 -11.79
C VAL A 52 11.31 2.67 -10.30
N LYS A 53 11.14 3.92 -9.85
CA LYS A 53 11.32 4.28 -8.44
C LYS A 53 10.31 3.57 -7.54
N GLY A 54 9.04 3.49 -7.95
CA GLY A 54 7.99 2.79 -7.20
C GLY A 54 8.24 1.28 -7.10
N ILE A 55 8.57 0.63 -8.23
CA ILE A 55 8.97 -0.78 -8.25
C ILE A 55 10.22 -1.00 -7.39
N GLY A 56 11.19 -0.09 -7.45
CA GLY A 56 12.42 -0.15 -6.64
C GLY A 56 12.15 -0.17 -5.13
N LEU A 57 11.14 0.57 -4.64
CA LEU A 57 10.72 0.47 -3.24
C LEU A 57 10.31 -0.95 -2.88
N LEU A 58 9.46 -1.57 -3.69
CA LEU A 58 8.96 -2.92 -3.44
C LEU A 58 10.04 -4.00 -3.54
N VAL A 59 11.06 -3.76 -4.36
CA VAL A 59 12.26 -4.63 -4.39
C VAL A 59 13.07 -4.49 -3.12
N ASN A 60 13.32 -3.26 -2.67
CA ASN A 60 14.08 -3.01 -1.44
C ASN A 60 13.35 -3.56 -0.19
N GLU A 61 12.01 -3.55 -0.22
CA GLU A 61 11.17 -4.15 0.81
C GLU A 61 11.05 -5.69 0.68
N GLY A 62 11.59 -6.27 -0.39
CA GLY A 62 11.54 -7.70 -0.67
C GLY A 62 10.13 -8.21 -0.98
N ILE A 63 9.20 -7.33 -1.39
CA ILE A 63 7.86 -7.67 -1.87
C ILE A 63 7.93 -8.16 -3.33
N LEU A 64 8.84 -7.57 -4.11
CA LEU A 64 9.16 -8.00 -5.46
C LEU A 64 10.59 -8.49 -5.53
N TYR A 65 10.87 -9.38 -6.49
CA TYR A 65 12.23 -9.78 -6.82
C TYR A 65 12.42 -9.82 -8.34
N LYS A 66 13.67 -9.73 -8.77
CA LYS A 66 14.04 -9.73 -10.19
C LYS A 66 14.39 -11.14 -10.65
N LYS A 67 13.76 -11.61 -11.72
CA LYS A 67 14.26 -12.75 -12.51
C LYS A 67 15.09 -12.22 -13.66
N ARG A 68 16.36 -12.64 -13.75
CA ARG A 68 17.31 -12.13 -14.75
C ARG A 68 16.77 -12.34 -16.16
N GLY A 69 16.66 -11.25 -16.94
CA GLY A 69 16.13 -11.27 -18.31
C GLY A 69 14.61 -11.41 -18.44
N LEU A 70 13.89 -11.66 -17.34
CA LEU A 70 12.46 -11.99 -17.36
C LEU A 70 11.57 -10.93 -16.69
N GLY A 71 12.14 -10.03 -15.89
CA GLY A 71 11.39 -8.92 -15.28
C GLY A 71 11.23 -9.05 -13.76
N MET A 72 10.14 -8.49 -13.24
CA MET A 72 9.83 -8.37 -11.82
C MET A 72 8.70 -9.31 -11.41
N TYR A 73 8.87 -10.00 -10.29
CA TYR A 73 8.01 -11.08 -9.83
C TYR A 73 7.64 -10.90 -8.36
N VAL A 74 6.46 -11.38 -7.98
CA VAL A 74 5.95 -11.30 -6.59
C VAL A 74 6.66 -12.31 -5.70
N ALA A 75 7.25 -11.86 -4.59
CA ALA A 75 7.91 -12.73 -3.63
C ALA A 75 6.92 -13.62 -2.86
N MET A 76 7.39 -14.77 -2.37
CA MET A 76 6.58 -15.75 -1.64
C MET A 76 5.87 -15.17 -0.41
N ASP A 77 6.54 -14.27 0.32
CA ASP A 77 6.06 -13.63 1.54
C ASP A 77 5.48 -12.22 1.31
N ALA A 78 5.30 -11.81 0.05
CA ALA A 78 4.86 -10.46 -0.33
C ALA A 78 3.58 -10.03 0.41
N LYS A 79 2.55 -10.88 0.40
CA LYS A 79 1.26 -10.56 1.05
C LYS A 79 1.41 -10.31 2.55
N GLN A 80 2.23 -11.12 3.24
CA GLN A 80 2.49 -10.97 4.67
C GLN A 80 3.25 -9.69 4.96
N LYS A 81 4.31 -9.40 4.18
CA LYS A 81 5.08 -8.15 4.27
C LYS A 81 4.20 -6.91 4.09
N ILE A 82 3.35 -6.90 3.06
CA ILE A 82 2.42 -5.79 2.81
C ILE A 82 1.46 -5.61 3.98
N GLN A 83 0.88 -6.70 4.49
CA GLN A 83 -0.03 -6.64 5.65
C GLN A 83 0.67 -6.09 6.90
N MET A 84 1.90 -6.52 7.19
CA MET A 84 2.67 -6.02 8.32
C MET A 84 2.98 -4.52 8.16
N LYS A 85 3.46 -4.11 6.99
CA LYS A 85 3.72 -2.71 6.65
C LYS A 85 2.48 -1.84 6.85
N ARG A 86 1.32 -2.28 6.35
CA ARG A 86 0.06 -1.53 6.47
C ARG A 86 -0.49 -1.50 7.89
N ARG A 87 -0.31 -2.58 8.68
CA ARG A 87 -0.66 -2.59 10.11
C ARG A 87 0.18 -1.60 10.90
N ASP A 88 1.49 -1.57 10.66
CA ASP A 88 2.41 -0.63 11.31
C ASP A 88 2.02 0.83 10.98
N ARG A 89 1.75 1.12 9.70
CA ARG A 89 1.25 2.42 9.26
C ARG A 89 -0.09 2.77 9.91
N PHE A 90 -1.04 1.84 9.95
CA PHE A 90 -2.34 2.05 10.58
C PHE A 90 -2.19 2.42 12.05
N TYR A 91 -1.34 1.71 12.78
CA TYR A 91 -1.07 2.02 14.18
C TYR A 91 -0.41 3.39 14.36
N LYS A 92 0.69 3.63 13.64
CA LYS A 92 1.52 4.83 13.83
C LYS A 92 0.86 6.11 13.34
N GLU A 93 0.18 6.07 12.20
CA GLU A 93 -0.42 7.26 11.59
C GLU A 93 -1.89 7.39 11.99
N LEU A 94 -2.72 6.40 11.66
CA LEU A 94 -4.17 6.55 11.79
C LEU A 94 -4.62 6.49 13.26
N LEU A 95 -4.19 5.45 13.98
CA LEU A 95 -4.61 5.27 15.37
C LEU A 95 -4.02 6.35 16.28
N SER A 96 -2.73 6.68 16.13
CA SER A 96 -2.13 7.78 16.90
C SER A 96 -2.82 9.12 16.63
N ASN A 97 -3.13 9.46 15.38
CA ASN A 97 -3.82 10.72 15.06
C ASN A 97 -5.24 10.74 15.63
N LEU A 98 -5.96 9.61 15.58
CA LEU A 98 -7.28 9.48 16.19
C LEU A 98 -7.22 9.71 17.70
N LEU A 99 -6.26 9.08 18.40
CA LEU A 99 -6.11 9.22 19.84
C LEU A 99 -5.72 10.65 20.23
N ASN A 100 -4.79 11.28 19.50
CA ASN A 100 -4.41 12.67 19.72
C ASN A 100 -5.61 13.63 19.59
N GLU A 101 -6.51 13.37 18.65
CA GLU A 101 -7.71 14.20 18.48
C GLU A 101 -8.74 13.90 19.58
N ALA A 102 -8.88 12.64 19.97
CA ALA A 102 -9.75 12.24 21.08
C ALA A 102 -9.33 12.91 22.40
N ASP A 103 -8.02 12.98 22.67
CA ASP A 103 -7.48 13.65 23.86
C ASP A 103 -7.83 15.14 23.91
N LYS A 104 -7.73 15.86 22.77
CA LYS A 104 -8.13 17.28 22.68
C LYS A 104 -9.63 17.49 22.93
N LEU A 105 -10.44 16.50 22.58
CA LEU A 105 -11.89 16.51 22.80
C LEU A 105 -12.27 16.02 24.21
N GLY A 106 -11.30 15.64 25.03
CA GLY A 106 -11.54 15.11 26.38
C GLY A 106 -12.19 13.72 26.39
N LEU A 107 -12.05 12.96 25.32
CA LEU A 107 -12.62 11.62 25.20
C LEU A 107 -11.72 10.59 25.87
N THR A 108 -12.30 9.71 26.67
CA THR A 108 -11.58 8.58 27.24
C THR A 108 -11.47 7.43 26.24
N THR A 109 -10.55 6.50 26.48
CA THR A 109 -10.48 5.26 25.70
C THR A 109 -11.82 4.50 25.69
N LYS A 110 -12.59 4.57 26.79
CA LYS A 110 -13.90 3.93 26.89
C LYS A 110 -14.91 4.58 25.93
N ASP A 111 -14.88 5.90 25.78
CA ASP A 111 -15.76 6.62 24.85
C ASP A 111 -15.46 6.19 23.42
N ILE A 112 -14.18 6.12 23.04
CA ILE A 112 -13.76 5.67 21.71
C ILE A 112 -14.21 4.23 21.43
N ILE A 113 -14.02 3.31 22.39
CA ILE A 113 -14.47 1.92 22.25
C ILE A 113 -16.00 1.86 22.06
N ASN A 114 -16.76 2.65 22.82
CA ASN A 114 -18.22 2.70 22.69
C ASN A 114 -18.64 3.25 21.32
N MET A 115 -17.98 4.29 20.82
CA MET A 115 -18.23 4.85 19.48
C MET A 115 -17.95 3.81 18.38
N ILE A 116 -16.87 3.05 18.50
CA ILE A 116 -16.55 1.97 17.54
C ILE A 116 -17.66 0.91 17.52
N LYS A 117 -18.12 0.46 18.71
CA LYS A 117 -19.22 -0.51 18.82
C LYS A 117 -20.50 0.01 18.16
N GLN A 118 -20.90 1.25 18.46
CA GLN A 118 -22.06 1.90 17.84
C GLN A 118 -21.97 1.97 16.31
N LEU A 119 -20.80 2.34 15.77
CA LEU A 119 -20.60 2.41 14.31
C LEU A 119 -20.66 1.02 13.64
N ARG A 120 -20.16 -0.01 14.32
CA ARG A 120 -20.21 -1.39 13.82
C ARG A 120 -21.58 -2.05 13.99
N LYS A 121 -22.50 -1.40 14.72
CA LYS A 121 -23.77 -2.00 15.17
C LYS A 121 -23.54 -3.26 16.00
N GLU A 122 -22.44 -3.28 16.77
CA GLU A 122 -22.08 -4.30 17.77
C GLU A 122 -22.57 -3.89 19.17
#